data_AF-A0A9E2V057-F1
#
_entry.id   AF-A0A9E2V057-F1
#
_cell.length_a   1.000
_cell.length_b   1.000
_cell.length_c   1.000
_cell.angle_alpha   90.00
_cell.angle_beta   90.00
_cell.angle_gamma   90.00
#
_symmetry.space_group_name_H-M   'P 1'
#
loop_
_entity.id
_entity.type
_entity.pdbx_description
1 polymer ?
#
loop_
_entity_poly.entity_id
_entity_poly.type
_entity_poly.pdbx_seq_one_letter_code
_entity_poly.pdbx_strand_id
1 'polypeptide(L)'
;MEPLIQEVSQRHNLPASLIKAVIRVESNFNPAATSPKGAQGLMQLMPGTADDLQVVNPYDAQENVWAGTRYLKMLLEKFNYRLPLALAAYNAGPKRVDQHQDVPPIRETRDFVRNVCENFVKYSGEQHPGKPDSPPPLK
;
A
#
# COMPACT_ATOMS: atom_id res chain seq x y z
N MET A 1 -12.12 8.18 3.02
CA MET A 1 -11.03 7.20 2.91
C MET A 1 -11.44 5.98 2.09
N GLU A 2 -12.44 5.20 2.50
CA GLU A 2 -12.84 3.97 1.78
C GLU A 2 -13.21 4.20 0.30
N PRO A 3 -13.99 5.23 -0.10
CA PRO A 3 -14.29 5.47 -1.52
C PRO A 3 -13.04 5.75 -2.36
N LEU A 4 -12.09 6.53 -1.82
CA LEU A 4 -10.81 6.82 -2.47
C LEU A 4 -9.99 5.54 -2.67
N ILE A 5 -9.88 4.69 -1.64
CA ILE A 5 -9.15 3.42 -1.74
C ILE A 5 -9.79 2.52 -2.82
N GLN A 6 -11.12 2.45 -2.88
CA GLN A 6 -11.84 1.66 -3.88
C GLN A 6 -11.62 2.19 -5.30
N GLU A 7 -11.68 3.51 -5.50
CA GLU A 7 -11.39 4.13 -6.78
C GLU A 7 -9.95 3.82 -7.24
N VAL A 8 -8.97 4.07 -6.37
CA VAL A 8 -7.56 3.85 -6.66
C VAL A 8 -7.25 2.37 -6.91
N SER A 9 -7.89 1.48 -6.15
CA SER A 9 -7.86 0.03 -6.33
C SER A 9 -8.28 -0.37 -7.75
N GLN A 10 -9.45 0.10 -8.20
CA GLN A 10 -9.98 -0.21 -9.53
C GLN A 10 -9.07 0.34 -10.63
N ARG A 11 -8.58 1.56 -10.47
CA ARG A 11 -7.72 2.24 -11.45
C ARG A 11 -6.37 1.56 -11.64
N HIS A 12 -5.79 1.03 -10.56
CA HIS A 12 -4.48 0.39 -10.59
C HIS A 12 -4.55 -1.14 -10.72
N ASN A 13 -5.74 -1.74 -10.63
CA ASN A 13 -5.92 -3.19 -10.55
C ASN A 13 -5.10 -3.81 -9.40
N LEU A 14 -5.18 -3.19 -8.22
CA LEU A 14 -4.62 -3.72 -6.98
C LEU A 14 -5.73 -3.95 -5.96
N PRO A 15 -5.65 -4.97 -5.09
CA PRO A 15 -6.67 -5.19 -4.06
C PRO A 15 -6.79 -3.98 -3.13
N ALA A 16 -8.01 -3.49 -2.92
CA ALA A 16 -8.31 -2.45 -1.94
C ALA A 16 -7.79 -2.80 -0.54
N SER A 17 -7.88 -4.08 -0.15
CA SER A 17 -7.35 -4.60 1.12
C SER A 17 -5.83 -4.45 1.24
N LEU A 18 -5.07 -4.55 0.15
CA LEU A 18 -3.62 -4.35 0.16
C LEU A 18 -3.27 -2.87 0.33
N ILE A 19 -3.93 -1.99 -0.42
CA ILE A 19 -3.74 -0.52 -0.29
C ILE A 19 -4.05 -0.08 1.15
N LYS A 20 -5.17 -0.57 1.69
CA LYS A 20 -5.60 -0.32 3.06
C LYS A 20 -4.59 -0.84 4.09
N ALA A 21 -4.01 -2.02 3.86
CA ALA A 21 -2.97 -2.59 4.72
C ALA A 21 -1.70 -1.74 4.75
N VAL A 22 -1.24 -1.24 3.61
CA VAL A 22 -0.07 -0.35 3.53
C VAL A 22 -0.35 0.97 4.26
N ILE A 23 -1.48 1.63 3.99
CA ILE A 23 -1.84 2.90 4.66
C ILE A 23 -1.93 2.70 6.19
N ARG A 24 -2.50 1.58 6.64
CA ARG A 24 -2.61 1.26 8.07
C ARG A 24 -1.26 1.20 8.75
N VAL A 25 -0.28 0.54 8.13
CA VAL A 25 1.07 0.38 8.70
C VAL A 25 1.89 1.67 8.60
N GLU A 26 1.77 2.39 7.48
CA GLU A 26 2.57 3.60 7.22
C GLU A 26 2.15 4.80 8.08
N SER A 27 0.85 5.10 8.12
CA SER A 27 0.35 6.34 8.72
C SER A 27 -0.75 6.14 9.74
N ASN A 28 -1.24 4.92 9.90
CA ASN A 28 -2.47 4.65 10.63
C ASN A 28 -3.65 5.52 10.14
N PHE A 29 -3.74 5.71 8.81
CA PHE A 29 -4.73 6.57 8.15
C PHE A 29 -4.65 8.07 8.49
N ASN A 30 -3.51 8.55 9.01
CA ASN A 30 -3.30 9.97 9.24
C ASN A 30 -2.72 10.66 7.99
N PRO A 31 -3.49 11.52 7.27
CA PRO A 31 -2.99 12.20 6.08
C PRO A 31 -1.96 13.28 6.38
N ALA A 32 -1.84 13.73 7.63
CA ALA A 32 -0.85 14.72 8.05
C ALA A 32 0.42 14.07 8.64
N ALA A 33 0.59 12.75 8.49
CA ALA A 33 1.72 12.04 9.07
C ALA A 33 3.06 12.42 8.41
N THR A 34 4.08 12.65 9.24
CA THR A 34 5.46 12.82 8.81
C THR A 34 6.36 11.94 9.66
N SER A 35 7.09 11.01 9.06
CA SER A 35 8.05 10.17 9.80
C SER A 35 9.30 10.96 10.20
N PRO A 36 10.11 10.47 11.16
CA PRO A 36 11.40 11.07 11.49
C PRO A 36 12.37 11.16 10.31
N LYS A 37 12.19 10.30 9.29
CA LYS A 37 13.01 10.30 8.06
C LYS A 37 12.47 11.25 6.99
N GLY A 38 11.32 11.89 7.23
CA GLY A 38 10.70 12.85 6.32
C GLY A 38 9.70 12.25 5.32
N ALA A 39 9.29 10.99 5.49
CA ALA A 39 8.23 10.40 4.67
C ALA A 39 6.86 11.03 5.01
N GLN A 40 6.01 11.26 4.02
CA GLN A 40 4.84 12.14 4.13
C GLN A 40 3.52 11.48 3.72
N GLY A 41 2.47 11.81 4.46
CA GLY A 41 1.09 11.46 4.14
C GLY A 41 0.71 10.01 4.40
N LEU A 42 -0.40 9.58 3.80
CA LEU A 42 -1.07 8.31 4.09
C LEU A 42 -0.23 7.08 3.79
N MET A 43 0.51 7.11 2.69
CA MET A 43 1.36 6.04 2.20
C MET A 43 2.86 6.36 2.39
N GLN A 44 3.16 7.38 3.21
CA GLN A 44 4.52 7.77 3.62
C GLN A 44 5.51 7.82 2.45
N LEU A 45 5.23 8.69 1.48
CA LEU A 45 6.15 8.93 0.37
C LEU A 45 7.35 9.74 0.85
N MET A 46 8.56 9.27 0.57
CA MET A 46 9.77 10.07 0.74
C MET A 46 9.74 11.28 -0.21
N PRO A 47 10.29 12.45 0.14
CA PRO A 47 10.21 13.65 -0.72
C PRO A 47 10.71 13.40 -2.14
N GLY A 48 11.88 12.78 -2.31
CA GLY A 48 12.38 12.45 -3.66
C GLY A 48 11.48 11.47 -4.43
N THR A 49 10.81 10.55 -3.74
CA THR A 49 9.81 9.66 -4.36
C THR A 49 8.54 10.42 -4.73
N ALA A 50 8.09 11.36 -3.91
CA ALA A 50 6.96 12.23 -4.22
C ALA A 50 7.27 13.09 -5.48
N ASP A 51 8.48 13.63 -5.57
CA ASP A 51 8.97 14.38 -6.74
C ASP A 51 9.00 13.50 -8.00
N ASP A 52 9.60 12.31 -7.92
CA ASP A 52 9.66 11.34 -9.02
C ASP A 52 8.25 10.93 -9.49
N LEU A 53 7.27 10.94 -8.58
CA LEU A 53 5.88 10.61 -8.84
C LEU A 53 5.03 11.84 -9.19
N GLN A 54 5.62 13.03 -9.27
CA GLN A 54 4.94 14.29 -9.59
C GLN A 54 3.79 14.62 -8.63
N VAL A 55 3.96 14.32 -7.34
CA VAL A 55 3.03 14.69 -6.27
C VAL A 55 3.30 16.15 -5.89
N VAL A 56 2.29 17.01 -6.01
CA VAL A 56 2.39 18.43 -5.68
C VAL A 56 2.22 18.63 -4.17
N ASN A 57 1.24 17.95 -3.58
CA ASN A 57 1.00 17.99 -2.15
C ASN A 57 0.97 16.58 -1.55
N PRO A 58 2.05 16.11 -0.89
CA PRO A 58 2.11 14.77 -0.32
C PRO A 58 1.19 14.59 0.91
N TYR A 59 0.59 15.65 1.44
CA TYR A 59 -0.43 15.57 2.49
C TYR A 59 -1.85 15.60 1.93
N ASP A 60 -2.04 15.85 0.63
CA ASP A 60 -3.32 15.60 -0.03
C ASP A 60 -3.57 14.09 -0.10
N ALA A 61 -4.72 13.66 0.41
CA ALA A 61 -5.02 12.25 0.53
C ALA A 61 -5.12 11.56 -0.84
N GLN A 62 -5.70 12.25 -1.83
CA GLN A 62 -5.92 11.70 -3.16
C GLN A 62 -4.59 11.57 -3.91
N GLU A 63 -3.79 12.64 -3.95
CA GLU A 63 -2.47 12.61 -4.59
C GLU A 63 -1.56 11.54 -3.96
N ASN A 64 -1.50 11.49 -2.64
CA ASN A 64 -0.62 10.59 -1.91
C ASN A 64 -1.01 9.11 -2.11
N VAL A 65 -2.30 8.77 -1.97
CA VAL A 65 -2.77 7.39 -2.15
C VAL A 65 -2.66 6.94 -3.60
N TRP A 66 -2.93 7.83 -4.55
CA TRP A 66 -2.78 7.52 -5.97
C TRP A 66 -1.32 7.24 -6.32
N ALA A 67 -0.41 8.14 -5.94
CA ALA A 67 1.02 8.00 -6.22
C ALA A 67 1.64 6.81 -5.48
N GLY A 68 1.33 6.62 -4.20
CA GLY A 68 1.82 5.48 -3.42
C GLY A 68 1.31 4.14 -3.95
N THR A 69 0.05 4.07 -4.40
CA THR A 69 -0.47 2.85 -5.02
C THR A 69 0.21 2.57 -6.37
N ARG A 70 0.43 3.61 -7.19
CA ARG A 70 1.18 3.48 -8.45
C ARG A 70 2.59 2.96 -8.19
N TYR A 71 3.29 3.51 -7.20
CA TYR A 71 4.64 3.09 -6.83
C TYR A 71 4.66 1.64 -6.32
N LEU A 72 3.71 1.26 -5.45
CA LEU A 72 3.56 -0.12 -5.00
C LEU A 72 3.34 -1.10 -6.17
N LYS A 73 2.51 -0.73 -7.15
CA LYS A 73 2.29 -1.52 -8.37
C LYS A 73 3.58 -1.73 -9.16
N MET A 74 4.36 -0.66 -9.38
CA MET A 74 5.65 -0.74 -10.08
C MET A 74 6.61 -1.70 -9.38
N LEU A 75 6.62 -1.69 -8.04
CA LEU A 75 7.45 -2.61 -7.25
C LEU A 75 6.94 -4.05 -7.33
N LEU A 76 5.63 -4.26 -7.29
CA LEU A 76 5.04 -5.59 -7.50
C LEU A 76 5.46 -6.16 -8.86
N GLU A 77 5.35 -5.37 -9.93
CA GLU A 77 5.78 -5.75 -11.27
C GLU A 77 7.28 -6.06 -11.33
N LYS A 78 8.13 -5.17 -10.78
CA LYS A 78 9.59 -5.35 -10.72
C LYS A 78 10.00 -6.67 -10.03
N PHE A 79 9.29 -7.06 -8.97
CA PHE A 79 9.62 -8.25 -8.19
C PHE A 79 8.78 -9.49 -8.56
N ASN A 80 8.17 -9.51 -9.76
CA ASN A 80 7.34 -10.62 -10.28
C ASN A 80 6.21 -11.01 -9.33
N TYR A 81 5.53 -10.00 -8.77
CA TYR A 81 4.42 -10.12 -7.82
C TYR A 81 4.76 -10.91 -6.54
N ARG A 82 6.05 -11.06 -6.21
CA ARG A 82 6.49 -11.57 -4.92
C ARG A 82 6.25 -10.50 -3.86
N LEU A 83 5.05 -10.53 -3.28
CA LEU A 83 4.55 -9.51 -2.35
C LEU A 83 5.55 -9.15 -1.23
N PRO A 84 6.21 -10.09 -0.53
CA PRO A 84 7.18 -9.74 0.51
C PRO A 84 8.35 -8.88 0.00
N LEU A 85 8.83 -9.15 -1.22
CA LEU A 85 9.93 -8.38 -1.82
C LEU A 85 9.48 -6.99 -2.27
N ALA A 86 8.29 -6.88 -2.85
CA ALA A 86 7.73 -5.59 -3.25
C ALA A 86 7.50 -4.68 -2.03
N LEU A 87 6.96 -5.22 -0.93
CA LEU A 87 6.80 -4.50 0.33
C LEU A 87 8.14 -4.14 0.97
N ALA A 88 9.12 -5.05 0.94
CA ALA A 88 10.47 -4.74 1.41
C ALA A 88 11.11 -3.61 0.59
N ALA A 89 10.90 -3.60 -0.72
CA ALA A 89 11.39 -2.56 -1.61
C ALA A 89 10.66 -1.22 -1.42
N TYR A 90 9.37 -1.27 -1.07
CA TYR A 90 8.60 -0.08 -0.75
C TYR A 90 9.20 0.64 0.47
N ASN A 91 9.48 -0.12 1.54
CA ASN A 91 10.00 0.42 2.80
C ASN A 91 11.52 0.71 2.78
N ALA A 92 12.33 -0.22 2.26
CA ALA A 92 13.79 -0.14 2.31
C ALA A 92 14.42 0.42 1.02
N GLY A 93 13.63 0.63 -0.03
CA GLY A 93 14.08 1.00 -1.36
C GLY A 93 14.48 -0.22 -2.21
N PRO A 94 14.16 -0.22 -3.52
CA PRO A 94 14.38 -1.36 -4.41
C PRO A 94 15.84 -1.79 -4.54
N LYS A 95 16.78 -0.83 -4.51
CA LYS A 95 18.22 -1.13 -4.60
C LYS A 95 18.71 -2.07 -3.51
N ARG A 96 18.17 -1.94 -2.28
CA ARG A 96 18.57 -2.81 -1.16
C ARG A 96 18.08 -4.24 -1.36
N VAL A 97 16.85 -4.41 -1.86
CA VAL A 97 16.28 -5.72 -2.18
C VAL A 97 17.03 -6.35 -3.36
N ASP A 98 17.35 -5.57 -4.40
CA ASP A 98 18.17 -6.03 -5.52
C ASP A 98 19.56 -6.49 -5.06
N GLN A 99 20.18 -5.84 -4.08
CA GLN A 99 21.48 -6.27 -3.55
C GLN A 99 21.41 -7.55 -2.72
N HIS A 100 20.34 -7.73 -1.93
CA HIS A 100 20.19 -8.89 -1.07
C HIS A 100 19.56 -10.09 -1.78
N GLN A 101 18.84 -9.87 -2.89
CA GLN A 101 18.02 -10.87 -3.58
C GLN A 101 16.94 -11.52 -2.68
N ASP A 102 16.65 -10.91 -1.54
CA ASP A 102 15.66 -11.31 -0.54
C ASP A 102 15.23 -10.07 0.27
N VAL A 103 14.27 -10.23 1.18
CA VAL A 103 13.94 -9.22 2.20
C VAL A 103 15.20 -8.92 3.03
N PRO A 104 15.73 -7.69 2.98
CA PRO A 104 16.96 -7.34 3.69
C PRO A 104 16.84 -7.63 5.19
N PRO A 105 17.94 -7.98 5.89
CA PRO A 105 17.95 -8.26 7.33
C PRO A 105 17.85 -6.97 8.17
N ILE A 106 16.95 -6.06 7.78
CA ILE A 106 16.62 -4.81 8.47
C ILE A 106 15.37 -5.08 9.29
N ARG A 107 15.47 -4.92 10.62
CA ARG A 107 14.35 -5.22 11.54
C ARG A 107 13.09 -4.45 11.17
N GLU A 108 13.21 -3.13 10.97
CA GLU A 108 12.09 -2.25 10.57
C GLU A 108 11.39 -2.76 9.30
N THR A 109 12.15 -3.16 8.28
CA THR A 109 11.60 -3.66 7.02
C THR A 109 10.92 -5.01 7.18
N ARG A 110 11.49 -5.93 7.96
CA ARG A 110 10.86 -7.23 8.24
C ARG A 110 9.56 -7.07 9.01
N ASP A 111 9.54 -6.17 9.98
CA ASP A 111 8.34 -5.88 10.77
C ASP A 111 7.28 -5.17 9.90
N PHE A 112 7.68 -4.24 9.03
CA PHE A 112 6.80 -3.63 8.02
C PHE A 112 6.13 -4.69 7.13
N VAL A 113 6.93 -5.56 6.50
CA VAL A 113 6.43 -6.62 5.61
C VAL A 113 5.43 -7.52 6.33
N ARG A 114 5.79 -7.96 7.56
CA ARG A 114 4.92 -8.81 8.39
C ARG A 114 3.59 -8.11 8.69
N ASN A 115 3.64 -6.89 9.20
CA ASN A 115 2.46 -6.13 9.60
C ASN A 115 1.53 -5.85 8.41
N VAL A 116 2.08 -5.53 7.23
CA VAL A 116 1.27 -5.32 6.02
C VAL A 116 0.61 -6.63 5.59
N CYS A 117 1.33 -7.75 5.57
CA CYS A 117 0.75 -9.05 5.24
C CYS A 117 -0.38 -9.46 6.20
N GLU A 118 -0.19 -9.27 7.52
CA GLU A 118 -1.22 -9.55 8.53
C GLU A 118 -2.48 -8.68 8.32
N ASN A 119 -2.29 -7.37 8.11
CA ASN A 119 -3.42 -6.47 7.82
C ASN A 119 -4.08 -6.78 6.47
N PHE A 120 -3.32 -7.21 5.47
CA PHE A 120 -3.86 -7.56 4.16
C PHE A 120 -4.78 -8.79 4.25
N VAL A 121 -4.38 -9.82 4.99
CA VAL A 121 -5.24 -10.98 5.27
C VAL A 121 -6.50 -10.56 6.01
N LYS A 122 -6.36 -9.75 7.07
CA LYS A 122 -7.49 -9.24 7.85
C LYS A 122 -8.50 -8.48 6.98
N TYR A 123 -8.02 -7.49 6.21
CA TYR A 123 -8.89 -6.68 5.35
C TYR A 123 -9.47 -7.45 4.17
N SER A 124 -8.82 -8.54 3.73
CA SER A 124 -9.38 -9.41 2.69
C SER A 124 -10.54 -10.28 3.22
N GLY A 125 -10.49 -10.68 4.50
CA GLY A 125 -11.61 -11.35 5.17
C GLY A 125 -12.79 -10.42 5.45
N GLU A 126 -12.53 -9.13 5.72
CA GLU A 126 -13.56 -8.10 5.88
C GLU A 126 -14.30 -7.76 4.57
N GLN A 127 -13.72 -8.09 3.40
CA GLN A 127 -14.35 -7.92 2.08
C GLN A 127 -15.35 -9.06 1.75
N HIS A 128 -15.80 -9.83 2.76
CA HIS A 128 -16.93 -10.78 2.66
C HIS A 128 -17.95 -10.60 3.81
N PRO A 129 -18.87 -9.65 3.67
CA PRO A 129 -20.24 -9.79 4.12
C PRO A 129 -21.16 -9.52 2.91
N GLY A 130 -21.27 -10.50 2.00
CA GLY A 130 -22.08 -10.32 0.79
C GLY A 130 -21.95 -11.46 -0.20
N LYS A 131 -22.65 -12.57 0.07
CA LYS A 131 -23.27 -13.30 -1.05
C LYS A 131 -24.20 -12.30 -1.76
N PRO A 132 -24.33 -12.31 -3.10
CA PRO A 132 -25.42 -11.57 -3.74
C PRO A 132 -26.74 -12.07 -3.15
N ASP A 133 -27.62 -11.15 -2.77
CA ASP A 133 -28.99 -11.48 -2.40
C ASP A 133 -29.59 -12.34 -3.53
N SER A 134 -29.83 -13.61 -3.22
CA SER A 134 -30.70 -14.44 -4.05
C SER A 134 -32.03 -13.69 -4.20
N PRO A 135 -32.57 -13.53 -5.42
CA PRO A 135 -33.88 -12.91 -5.57
C PRO A 135 -34.92 -13.70 -4.75
N PRO A 136 -35.89 -13.03 -4.12
CA PRO A 136 -36.90 -13.71 -3.33
C PRO A 136 -37.64 -14.74 -4.20
N PRO A 137 -38.03 -15.89 -3.64
CA PRO A 137 -38.78 -16.89 -4.40
C PRO A 137 -40.09 -16.28 -4.88
N LEU A 138 -40.35 -16.41 -6.18
CA LEU A 138 -41.64 -16.09 -6.79
C LEU A 138 -42.72 -16.91 -6.10
N LYS A 139 -43.70 -16.21 -5.51
CA LYS A 139 -45.01 -16.79 -5.19
C LYS A 139 -45.89 -16.78 -6.42
#